data_AF-A0A2G2LNN9-F1
#
_entry.id   AF-A0A2G2LNN9-F1
#
_cell.length_a   1.000
_cell.length_b   1.000
_cell.length_c   1.000
_cell.angle_alpha   90.00
_cell.angle_beta   90.00
_cell.angle_gamma   90.00
#
_symmetry.space_group_name_H-M   'P 1'
#
loop_
_entity.id
_entity.type
_entity.pdbx_description
1 polymer ?
#
loop_
_entity_poly.entity_id
_entity_poly.type
_entity_poly.pdbx_seq_one_letter_code
_entity_poly.pdbx_strand_id
1 'polypeptide(L)'
;MDQGRLGTLIEGAFGRKLSPSYWDNLPLERAIVSAQMRAAAILTPLPGALYLDKFAVNEDARGEGLGAAVWGELVATAPVLFWRSRPDNGFNAFYHANAQGSAHQGDWRVFWRGTDDWKKIGQYVETIATIPPSFTNQPGQK
;
A
#
# COMPACT_ATOMS: atom_id res chain seq x y z
N MET A 1 10.11 -15.65 2.93
CA MET A 1 9.56 -14.51 3.69
C MET A 1 8.70 -15.07 4.80
N ASP A 2 8.88 -14.61 6.04
CA ASP A 2 8.04 -15.03 7.17
C ASP A 2 6.72 -14.25 7.14
N GLN A 3 5.66 -14.90 6.64
CA GLN A 3 4.32 -14.30 6.52
C GLN A 3 3.67 -14.01 7.88
N GLY A 4 3.99 -14.79 8.92
CA GLY A 4 3.45 -14.59 10.26
C GLY A 4 3.97 -13.30 10.87
N ARG A 5 5.30 -13.12 10.86
CA ARG A 5 5.93 -11.89 11.36
C ARG A 5 5.55 -10.65 10.55
N LEU A 6 5.49 -10.78 9.23
CA LEU A 6 5.06 -9.69 8.35
C LEU A 6 3.58 -9.34 8.55
N GLY A 7 2.73 -10.35 8.79
CA GLY A 7 1.34 -10.17 9.19
C GLY A 7 1.24 -9.33 10.45
N THR A 8 2.01 -9.66 11.50
CA THR A 8 2.06 -8.87 12.74
C THR A 8 2.45 -7.41 12.49
N LEU A 9 3.46 -7.15 11.65
CA LEU A 9 3.84 -5.79 11.25
C LEU A 9 2.68 -5.06 10.56
N ILE A 10 2.05 -5.69 9.56
CA ILE A 10 0.96 -5.08 8.80
C ILE A 10 -0.24 -4.80 9.71
N GLU A 11 -0.66 -5.77 10.52
CA GLU A 11 -1.79 -5.60 11.42
C GLU A 11 -1.54 -4.51 12.47
N GLY A 12 -0.31 -4.45 13.01
CA GLY A 12 0.11 -3.42 13.95
C GLY A 12 0.10 -2.02 13.32
N ALA A 13 0.69 -1.86 12.13
CA ALA A 13 0.77 -0.58 11.44
C ALA A 13 -0.59 -0.01 11.03
N PHE A 14 -1.56 -0.89 10.72
CA PHE A 14 -2.91 -0.50 10.30
C PHE A 14 -3.94 -0.54 11.43
N GLY A 15 -3.60 -1.06 12.62
CA GLY A 15 -4.53 -1.24 13.74
C GLY A 15 -5.71 -2.19 13.44
N ARG A 16 -5.56 -3.08 12.44
CA ARG A 16 -6.64 -3.92 11.91
C ARG A 16 -6.14 -5.33 11.63
N LYS A 17 -7.03 -6.32 11.73
CA LYS A 17 -6.71 -7.71 11.41
C LYS A 17 -6.81 -7.98 9.91
N LEU A 18 -5.84 -8.68 9.36
CA LEU A 18 -5.87 -9.14 7.98
C LEU A 18 -6.95 -10.22 7.82
N SER A 19 -7.52 -10.32 6.62
CA SER A 19 -8.36 -11.46 6.28
C SER A 19 -7.55 -12.77 6.43
N PRO A 20 -8.14 -13.86 6.95
CA PRO A 20 -7.48 -15.16 7.01
C PRO A 20 -6.96 -15.64 5.64
N SER A 21 -7.66 -15.28 4.57
CA SER A 21 -7.30 -15.65 3.19
C SER A 21 -6.36 -14.65 2.51
N TYR A 22 -5.82 -13.66 3.23
CA TYR A 22 -5.02 -12.60 2.62
C TYR A 22 -3.79 -13.14 1.89
N TRP A 23 -3.01 -13.98 2.56
CA TRP A 23 -1.77 -14.52 1.99
C TRP A 23 -2.03 -15.48 0.83
N ASP A 24 -3.09 -16.28 0.90
CA ASP A 24 -3.47 -17.21 -0.16
C ASP A 24 -3.92 -16.47 -1.43
N ASN A 25 -4.54 -15.31 -1.27
CA ASN A 25 -5.06 -14.49 -2.36
C ASN A 25 -4.08 -13.41 -2.83
N LEU A 26 -2.88 -13.31 -2.25
CA LEU A 26 -1.93 -12.25 -2.57
C LEU A 26 -1.05 -12.69 -3.75
N PRO A 27 -1.23 -12.12 -4.97
CA PRO A 27 -0.29 -12.33 -6.07
C PRO A 27 0.97 -11.50 -5.79
N LEU A 28 1.83 -11.98 -4.88
CA LEU A 28 3.03 -11.27 -4.48
C LEU A 28 4.02 -11.19 -5.65
N GLU A 29 4.30 -9.98 -6.10
CA GLU A 29 5.37 -9.71 -7.07
C GLU A 29 6.69 -9.43 -6.35
N ARG A 30 6.63 -8.59 -5.32
CA ARG A 30 7.81 -8.17 -4.56
C ARG A 30 7.45 -7.71 -3.15
N ALA A 31 8.35 -7.94 -2.21
CA ALA A 31 8.30 -7.37 -0.88
C ALA A 31 9.63 -6.67 -0.58
N ILE A 32 9.55 -5.42 -0.14
CA ILE A 32 10.70 -4.67 0.39
C ILE A 32 10.50 -4.63 1.89
N VAL A 33 11.43 -5.21 2.64
CA VAL A 33 11.31 -5.37 4.10
C VAL A 33 12.61 -4.91 4.74
N SER A 34 12.49 -3.98 5.68
CA SER A 34 13.62 -3.57 6.53
C SER A 34 14.23 -4.76 7.27
N ALA A 35 15.54 -4.69 7.57
CA ALA A 35 16.28 -5.80 8.19
C ALA A 35 15.64 -6.33 9.49
N GLN A 36 15.03 -5.44 10.29
CA GLN A 36 14.37 -5.78 11.55
C GLN A 36 12.85 -5.96 11.41
N MET A 37 12.30 -5.87 10.19
CA MET A 37 10.87 -5.97 9.91
C MET A 37 10.03 -4.96 10.70
N ARG A 38 10.53 -3.71 10.80
CA ARG A 38 9.81 -2.56 11.38
C ARG A 38 9.13 -1.69 10.32
N ALA A 39 9.46 -1.92 9.05
CA ALA A 39 8.82 -1.33 7.88
C ALA A 39 8.83 -2.32 6.70
N ALA A 40 7.77 -2.30 5.90
CA ALA A 40 7.62 -3.10 4.70
C ALA A 40 6.72 -2.44 3.63
N ALA A 41 7.03 -2.73 2.36
CA ALA A 41 6.19 -2.46 1.20
C ALA A 41 5.88 -3.76 0.46
N ILE A 42 4.62 -4.01 0.16
CA ILE A 42 4.13 -5.21 -0.53
C ILE A 42 3.58 -4.80 -1.89
N LEU A 43 4.13 -5.39 -2.95
CA LEU A 43 3.82 -5.08 -4.33
C LEU A 43 3.16 -6.27 -5.00
N THR A 44 2.11 -5.98 -5.75
CA THR A 44 1.42 -6.93 -6.61
C THR A 44 1.45 -6.45 -8.06
N PRO A 45 1.31 -7.37 -9.04
CA PRO A 45 1.31 -7.00 -10.46
C PRO A 45 0.16 -6.07 -10.82
N LEU A 46 0.45 -5.08 -11.65
CA LEU A 46 -0.52 -4.28 -12.39
C LEU A 46 0.00 -4.18 -13.83
N PRO A 47 -0.77 -4.42 -14.91
CA PRO A 47 -0.19 -4.49 -16.25
C PRO A 47 0.67 -3.27 -16.64
N GLY A 48 1.98 -3.43 -16.80
CA GLY A 48 2.90 -2.31 -17.08
C GLY A 48 3.09 -1.30 -15.94
N ALA A 49 2.76 -1.69 -14.70
CA ALA A 49 2.94 -0.93 -13.47
C ALA A 49 3.08 -1.88 -12.26
N LEU A 50 3.15 -1.34 -11.05
CA LEU A 50 2.97 -2.12 -9.82
C LEU A 50 1.89 -1.48 -8.94
N TYR A 51 1.14 -2.32 -8.23
CA TYR A 51 0.22 -1.88 -7.19
C TYR A 51 0.84 -2.14 -5.82
N LEU A 52 1.01 -1.08 -5.03
CA LEU A 52 1.42 -1.16 -3.63
C LEU A 52 0.20 -1.51 -2.78
N ASP A 53 0.12 -2.78 -2.42
CA ASP A 53 -0.98 -3.37 -1.66
C ASP A 53 -0.90 -3.04 -0.17
N LYS A 54 0.32 -2.99 0.39
CA LYS A 54 0.59 -2.56 1.77
C LYS A 54 1.84 -1.71 1.84
N PHE A 55 1.75 -0.66 2.64
CA PHE A 55 2.90 0.08 3.16
C PHE A 55 2.74 0.16 4.67
N ALA A 56 3.52 -0.65 5.38
CA ALA A 56 3.43 -0.79 6.83
C ALA A 56 4.71 -0.27 7.47
N VAL A 57 4.57 0.63 8.43
CA VAL A 57 5.68 1.16 9.24
C VAL A 57 5.21 1.15 10.68
N ASN A 58 5.94 0.46 11.55
CA ASN A 58 5.64 0.47 12.98
C ASN A 58 5.69 1.89 13.52
N GLU A 59 4.87 2.17 14.51
CA GLU A 59 4.81 3.49 15.15
C GLU A 59 6.11 3.87 15.83
N ASP A 60 6.80 2.91 16.44
CA ASP A 60 8.10 3.11 17.10
C ASP A 60 9.21 3.51 16.11
N ALA A 61 9.09 3.13 14.84
CA ALA A 61 10.03 3.48 13.78
C ALA A 61 9.68 4.79 13.05
N ARG A 62 8.58 5.46 13.41
CA ARG A 62 8.22 6.76 12.82
C ARG A 62 9.17 7.83 13.34
N GLY A 63 9.76 8.61 12.43
CA GLY A 63 10.75 9.64 12.75
C GLY A 63 12.22 9.18 12.67
N GLU A 64 12.48 7.87 12.61
CA GLU A 64 13.84 7.33 12.39
C GLU A 64 14.23 7.27 10.90
N GLY A 65 13.36 7.71 9.99
CA GLY A 65 13.60 7.68 8.54
C GLY A 65 13.41 6.30 7.89
N LEU A 66 13.04 5.26 8.65
CA LEU A 66 12.90 3.89 8.12
C LEU A 66 11.82 3.77 7.03
N GLY A 67 10.67 4.41 7.25
CA GLY A 67 9.60 4.46 6.25
C GLY A 67 10.06 5.15 4.96
N ALA A 68 10.85 6.23 5.08
CA ALA A 68 11.40 6.93 3.92
C ALA A 68 12.45 6.08 3.17
N ALA A 69 13.26 5.29 3.88
CA ALA A 69 14.21 4.37 3.25
C ALA A 69 13.49 3.27 2.45
N VAL A 70 12.49 2.61 3.05
CA VAL A 70 11.67 1.60 2.34
C VAL A 70 10.93 2.22 1.16
N TRP A 71 10.40 3.44 1.33
CA TRP A 71 9.76 4.17 0.23
C TRP A 71 10.75 4.48 -0.90
N GLY A 72 11.96 4.91 -0.59
CA GLY A 72 13.04 5.17 -1.55
C GLY A 72 13.37 3.95 -2.40
N GLU A 73 13.51 2.79 -1.77
CA GLU A 73 13.74 1.53 -2.49
C GLU A 73 12.51 1.13 -3.32
N LEU A 74 11.30 1.30 -2.78
CA LEU A 74 10.04 1.04 -3.48
C LEU A 74 9.93 1.86 -4.76
N VAL A 75 10.21 3.16 -4.71
CA VAL A 75 10.08 4.03 -5.87
C VAL A 75 11.13 3.78 -6.94
N ALA A 76 12.32 3.29 -6.56
CA ALA A 76 13.35 2.85 -7.49
C ALA A 76 12.99 1.49 -8.13
N THR A 77 12.37 0.61 -7.36
CA THR A 77 11.88 -0.71 -7.78
C THR A 77 10.66 -0.63 -8.70
N ALA A 78 9.76 0.33 -8.46
CA ALA A 78 8.49 0.49 -9.15
C ALA A 78 8.43 1.88 -9.83
N PRO A 79 8.99 2.02 -11.04
CA PRO A 79 9.00 3.30 -11.76
C PRO A 79 7.58 3.83 -12.01
N VAL A 80 6.64 2.95 -12.36
CA VAL A 80 5.20 3.24 -12.46
C VAL A 80 4.49 2.55 -11.31
N LEU A 81 3.96 3.33 -10.37
CA LEU A 81 3.39 2.82 -9.12
C LEU A 81 2.01 3.42 -8.86
N PHE A 82 1.07 2.56 -8.46
CA PHE A 82 -0.26 2.93 -8.01
C PHE A 82 -0.52 2.38 -6.60
N TRP A 83 -1.34 3.08 -5.83
CA TRP A 83 -1.83 2.59 -4.54
C TRP A 83 -3.15 3.26 -4.19
N ARG A 84 -3.87 2.72 -3.20
CA ARG A 84 -5.05 3.37 -2.65
C ARG A 84 -4.96 3.56 -1.16
N SER A 85 -5.69 4.54 -0.66
CA SER A 85 -5.74 4.85 0.76
C SER A 85 -7.15 5.26 1.16
N ARG A 86 -7.53 4.93 2.41
CA ARG A 86 -8.75 5.47 3.02
C ARG A 86 -8.53 6.92 3.43
N PRO A 87 -9.59 7.76 3.48
CA PRO A 87 -9.47 9.17 3.88
C PRO A 87 -8.85 9.39 5.27
N ASP A 88 -9.07 8.47 6.20
CA ASP A 88 -8.61 8.51 7.59
C ASP A 88 -7.19 7.93 7.79
N ASN A 89 -6.52 7.48 6.74
CA ASN A 89 -5.15 6.97 6.84
C ASN A 89 -4.15 8.10 7.15
N GLY A 90 -3.43 7.96 8.27
CA GLY A 90 -2.41 8.93 8.71
C GLY A 90 -1.25 9.16 7.72
N PHE A 91 -1.04 8.26 6.76
CA PHE A 91 -0.05 8.44 5.69
C PHE A 91 -0.53 9.33 4.53
N ASN A 92 -1.78 9.80 4.51
CA ASN A 92 -2.30 10.55 3.37
C ASN A 92 -1.48 11.82 3.07
N ALA A 93 -1.03 12.57 4.09
CA ALA A 93 -0.15 13.74 3.87
C ALA A 93 1.16 13.34 3.17
N PHE A 94 1.76 12.22 3.57
CA PHE A 94 2.95 11.66 2.93
C PHE A 94 2.67 11.24 1.48
N TYR A 95 1.53 10.57 1.22
CA TYR A 95 1.16 10.18 -0.14
C TYR A 95 0.91 11.37 -1.05
N HIS A 96 0.26 12.43 -0.57
CA HIS A 96 0.08 13.65 -1.34
C HIS A 96 1.41 14.31 -1.72
N ALA A 97 2.39 14.30 -0.82
CA ALA A 97 3.72 14.87 -1.10
C ALA A 97 4.57 14.03 -2.07
N ASN A 98 4.28 12.73 -2.21
CA ASN A 98 5.11 11.79 -2.98
C ASN A 98 4.42 11.22 -4.23
N ALA A 99 3.16 11.56 -4.46
CA ALA A 99 2.42 11.19 -5.66
C ALA A 99 2.56 12.25 -6.74
N GLN A 100 2.53 11.80 -8.00
CA GLN A 100 2.38 12.67 -9.17
C GLN A 100 0.93 13.14 -9.31
N GLY A 101 -0.03 12.29 -8.93
CA GLY A 101 -1.45 12.63 -8.93
C GLY A 101 -2.28 11.71 -8.03
N SER A 102 -3.53 12.11 -7.80
CA SER A 102 -4.51 11.28 -7.12
C SER A 102 -5.93 11.56 -7.62
N ALA A 103 -6.81 10.58 -7.50
CA ALA A 103 -8.21 10.68 -7.85
C ALA A 103 -9.06 10.01 -6.75
N HIS A 104 -10.27 10.53 -6.55
CA HIS A 104 -11.23 9.94 -5.62
C HIS A 104 -12.16 9.00 -6.38
N GLN A 105 -12.35 7.78 -5.88
CA GLN A 105 -13.24 6.79 -6.46
C GLN A 105 -13.88 5.94 -5.35
N GLY A 106 -15.20 6.11 -5.17
CA GLY A 106 -15.94 5.48 -4.09
C GLY A 106 -15.37 5.85 -2.72
N ASP A 107 -15.00 4.84 -1.94
CA ASP A 107 -14.43 4.97 -0.61
C ASP A 107 -12.92 5.28 -0.57
N TRP A 108 -12.28 5.35 -1.74
CA TRP A 108 -10.84 5.32 -1.86
C TRP A 108 -10.31 6.58 -2.54
N ARG A 109 -9.15 7.03 -2.06
CA ARG A 109 -8.26 7.86 -2.88
C ARG A 109 -7.22 6.95 -3.52
N VAL A 110 -7.17 6.95 -4.85
CA VAL A 110 -6.13 6.25 -5.63
C VAL A 110 -5.05 7.26 -5.98
N PHE A 111 -3.81 6.93 -5.68
CA PHE A 111 -2.63 7.73 -5.96
C PHE A 111 -1.75 7.03 -6.99
N TRP A 112 -0.97 7.79 -7.75
CA TRP A 112 -0.02 7.25 -8.70
C TRP A 112 1.24 8.10 -8.86
N ARG A 113 2.27 7.50 -9.45
CA ARG A 113 3.50 8.18 -9.89
C ARG A 113 4.15 7.47 -11.07
N GLY A 114 4.88 8.23 -11.88
CA GLY A 114 5.74 7.73 -12.96
C GLY A 114 5.05 7.53 -14.30
N THR A 115 3.86 8.08 -14.50
CA THR A 115 3.14 7.98 -15.77
C THR A 115 2.21 9.18 -15.98
N ASP A 116 2.11 9.63 -17.24
CA ASP A 116 1.16 10.62 -17.74
C ASP A 116 0.18 10.00 -18.77
N ASP A 117 0.12 8.67 -18.85
CA ASP A 117 -0.86 7.96 -19.68
C ASP A 117 -2.24 8.06 -19.03
N TRP A 118 -2.94 9.18 -19.28
CA TRP A 118 -4.24 9.50 -18.69
C TRP A 118 -5.31 8.43 -18.93
N LYS A 119 -5.23 7.73 -20.08
CA LYS A 119 -6.15 6.64 -20.39
C LYS A 119 -5.94 5.46 -19.44
N LYS A 120 -4.69 5.02 -19.26
CA LYS A 120 -4.38 3.95 -18.29
C LYS A 120 -4.62 4.37 -16.84
N ILE A 121 -4.30 5.63 -16.50
CA ILE A 121 -4.57 6.17 -15.16
C ILE A 121 -6.06 6.02 -14.82
N GLY A 122 -6.97 6.47 -15.70
CA GLY A 122 -8.41 6.33 -15.47
C GLY A 122 -8.83 4.87 -15.25
N GLN A 123 -8.37 3.96 -16.12
CA GLN A 123 -8.65 2.52 -16.00
C GLN A 123 -8.14 1.91 -14.69
N TYR A 124 -6.95 2.30 -14.24
CA TYR A 124 -6.40 1.83 -12.97
C TYR A 124 -7.10 2.42 -11.76
N VAL A 125 -7.52 3.68 -11.80
CA VAL A 125 -8.32 4.27 -10.72
C VAL A 125 -9.61 3.48 -10.53
N GLU A 126 -10.33 3.17 -11.61
CA GLU A 126 -11.55 2.37 -11.56
C GLU A 126 -11.29 0.96 -11.04
N THR A 127 -10.29 0.27 -11.59
CA THR A 127 -9.95 -1.11 -11.21
C THR A 127 -9.51 -1.20 -9.75
N ILE A 128 -8.58 -0.35 -9.32
CA ILE A 128 -8.01 -0.37 -7.96
C ILE A 128 -9.07 -0.06 -6.90
N ALA A 129 -10.02 0.82 -7.19
CA ALA A 129 -11.10 1.13 -6.26
C ALA A 129 -11.99 -0.08 -5.96
N THR A 130 -12.13 -1.02 -6.92
CA THR A 130 -12.94 -2.23 -6.77
C THR A 130 -12.23 -3.41 -6.10
N ILE A 131 -10.91 -3.34 -5.88
CA ILE A 131 -10.18 -4.40 -5.18
C ILE A 131 -10.83 -4.62 -3.80
N PRO A 132 -11.18 -5.85 -3.39
CA PRO A 132 -11.76 -6.06 -2.07
C PRO A 132 -10.82 -5.59 -0.94
N PRO A 133 -11.34 -5.00 0.16
CA PRO A 133 -10.53 -4.72 1.33
C PRO A 133 -9.90 -6.02 1.87
N SER A 134 -8.62 -5.99 2.22
CA SER A 134 -7.89 -7.16 2.74
C SER A 134 -7.85 -7.25 4.27
N PHE A 135 -8.54 -6.34 4.96
CA PHE A 135 -8.71 -6.33 6.41
C PHE A 135 -10.12 -6.77 6.77
N THR A 136 -10.28 -7.44 7.89
CA THR A 136 -11.60 -7.78 8.41
C THR A 136 -12.37 -6.50 8.76
N ASN A 137 -13.70 -6.56 8.64
CA ASN A 137 -14.56 -5.53 9.19
C ASN A 137 -14.52 -5.66 10.72
N GLN A 138 -14.14 -4.60 11.41
CA GLN A 138 -14.27 -4.58 12.86
C GLN A 138 -15.76 -4.45 13.21
N PRO A 139 -16.30 -5.28 14.13
CA PRO A 139 -17.67 -5.09 14.59
C PRO A 139 -17.81 -3.68 15.20
N GLY A 140 -18.65 -2.84 14.60
CA GLY A 140 -18.99 -1.50 15.12
C GLY A 140 -18.58 -0.30 14.25
N GLN A 141 -17.81 -0.47 13.18
CA GLN A 141 -17.60 0.60 12.19
C GLN A 141 -18.73 0.58 11.15
N LYS A 142 -19.69 1.49 11.31
CA LYS A 142 -20.59 1.96 10.23
C LYS A 142 -19.95 3.14 9.52
#